data_AF-A0A967K4E0-F1
#
_entry.id   AF-A0A967K4E0-F1
#
_cell.length_a   1.000
_cell.length_b   1.000
_cell.length_c   1.000
_cell.angle_alpha   90.00
_cell.angle_beta   90.00
_cell.angle_gamma   90.00
#
_symmetry.space_group_name_H-M   'P 1'
#
loop_
_entity.id
_entity.type
_entity.pdbx_description
1 polymer ?
#
loop_
_entity_poly.entity_id
_entity_poly.type
_entity_poly.pdbx_seq_one_letter_code
_entity_poly.pdbx_strand_id
1 'polypeptide(L)'
;GKIGPTGIDHYAAATVKFENDVIAELICGMSSQVPSELTIYGTDGMLHVPDPWLLSAPTRYAENPLPLDTVFPSSSIFLRQYKPLKEEEIQIQVDRGLFVYEADSTAEYIENRQSPVMTWEDSMVNMKILDRWLEEVGVNYDVG
;
A
#
# COMPACT_ATOMS: atom_id res chain seq x y z
N GLY A 1 -15.30 -3.08 12.77
CA GLY A 1 -14.01 -3.53 13.36
C GLY A 1 -14.21 -4.06 14.75
N LYS A 2 -13.12 -4.47 15.42
CA LYS A 2 -13.12 -4.84 16.85
C LYS A 2 -12.11 -4.00 17.62
N ILE A 3 -12.60 -3.26 18.61
CA ILE A 3 -11.75 -2.50 19.54
C ILE A 3 -11.13 -3.44 20.57
N GLY A 4 -9.84 -3.23 20.85
CA GLY A 4 -9.05 -3.90 21.87
C GLY A 4 -9.15 -3.26 23.26
N PRO A 5 -8.55 -3.89 24.27
CA PRO A 5 -8.58 -3.39 25.65
C PRO A 5 -7.85 -2.04 25.84
N THR A 6 -7.00 -1.64 24.89
CA THR A 6 -6.27 -0.36 24.91
C THR A 6 -6.98 0.76 24.14
N GLY A 7 -8.19 0.51 23.61
CA GLY A 7 -8.98 1.51 22.89
C GLY A 7 -8.66 1.69 21.41
N ILE A 8 -7.68 0.95 20.87
CA ILE A 8 -7.41 0.89 19.42
C ILE A 8 -8.18 -0.26 18.75
N ASP A 9 -8.36 -0.23 17.44
CA ASP A 9 -8.88 -1.37 16.71
C ASP A 9 -7.80 -2.46 16.53
N HIS A 10 -8.17 -3.71 16.79
CA HIS A 10 -7.29 -4.87 16.61
C HIS A 10 -7.37 -5.45 15.20
N TYR A 11 -8.56 -5.39 14.60
CA TYR A 11 -8.81 -5.70 13.20
C TYR A 11 -10.10 -5.04 12.74
N ALA A 12 -10.14 -4.66 11.47
CA ALA A 12 -11.31 -4.06 10.84
C ALA A 12 -11.29 -4.33 9.33
N ALA A 13 -12.47 -4.27 8.75
CA ALA A 13 -12.67 -4.38 7.31
C ALA A 13 -13.69 -3.33 6.90
N ALA A 14 -13.57 -2.83 5.67
CA ALA A 14 -14.51 -1.88 5.09
C ALA A 14 -14.70 -2.11 3.59
N THR A 15 -15.84 -1.64 3.09
CA THR A 15 -16.12 -1.52 1.66
C THR A 15 -16.19 -0.04 1.32
N VAL A 16 -15.35 0.42 0.40
CA VAL A 16 -15.24 1.82 -0.01
C VAL A 16 -15.68 1.94 -1.47
N LYS A 17 -16.57 2.90 -1.75
CA LYS A 17 -16.96 3.27 -3.12
C LYS A 17 -16.28 4.59 -3.50
N PHE A 18 -15.51 4.57 -4.58
CA PHE A 18 -14.88 5.75 -5.17
C PHE A 18 -15.82 6.43 -6.18
N GLU A 19 -15.55 7.71 -6.48
CA GLU A 19 -16.36 8.51 -7.41
C GLU A 19 -16.36 7.97 -8.85
N ASN A 20 -15.30 7.26 -9.24
CA ASN A 20 -15.17 6.59 -10.53
C ASN A 20 -15.85 5.20 -10.59
N ASP A 21 -16.78 4.93 -9.67
CA ASP A 21 -17.53 3.68 -9.53
C ASP A 21 -16.67 2.43 -9.21
N VAL A 22 -15.39 2.61 -8.86
CA VAL A 22 -14.57 1.53 -8.29
C VAL A 22 -15.05 1.22 -6.87
N ILE A 23 -15.13 -0.06 -6.54
CA ILE A 23 -15.41 -0.55 -5.19
C ILE A 23 -14.15 -1.28 -4.70
N ALA A 24 -13.68 -0.92 -3.52
CA ALA A 24 -12.60 -1.61 -2.84
C ALA A 24 -13.09 -2.29 -1.57
N GLU A 25 -12.56 -3.49 -1.31
CA GLU A 25 -12.66 -4.16 -0.03
C GLU A 25 -11.30 -4.06 0.65
N LEU A 26 -11.30 -3.57 1.89
CA LEU A 26 -10.10 -3.33 2.68
C LEU A 26 -10.19 -4.17 3.94
N ILE A 27 -9.09 -4.80 4.33
CA ILE A 27 -8.97 -5.52 5.60
C ILE A 27 -7.60 -5.22 6.22
N CYS A 28 -7.60 -4.91 7.51
CA CYS A 28 -6.38 -4.69 8.28
C CYS A 28 -6.52 -5.37 9.64
N GLY A 29 -5.41 -5.90 10.17
CA GLY A 29 -5.41 -6.52 11.48
C GLY A 29 -4.02 -6.60 12.09
N MET A 30 -3.92 -6.19 13.36
CA MET A 30 -2.72 -6.33 14.18
C MET A 30 -2.69 -7.70 14.90
N SER A 31 -3.87 -8.27 15.17
CA SER A 31 -4.01 -9.58 15.84
C SER A 31 -4.33 -10.72 14.88
N SER A 32 -4.15 -10.52 13.57
CA SER A 32 -4.50 -11.49 12.53
C SER A 32 -3.48 -11.45 11.41
N GLN A 33 -3.06 -12.61 10.92
CA GLN A 33 -2.12 -12.72 9.79
C GLN A 33 -2.88 -12.60 8.47
N VAL A 34 -3.52 -11.46 8.26
CA VAL A 34 -4.11 -11.14 6.97
C VAL A 34 -2.96 -10.85 6.00
N PRO A 35 -2.90 -11.49 4.82
CA PRO A 35 -1.88 -11.19 3.84
C PRO A 35 -1.90 -9.71 3.45
N SER A 36 -0.71 -9.12 3.29
CA SER A 36 -0.56 -7.79 2.70
C SER A 36 -0.50 -7.97 1.19
N GLU A 37 -1.65 -7.98 0.52
CA GLU A 37 -1.75 -8.17 -0.92
C GLU A 37 -2.78 -7.22 -1.53
N LEU A 38 -2.66 -7.00 -2.84
CA LEU A 38 -3.61 -6.19 -3.62
C LEU A 38 -4.07 -6.98 -4.83
N THR A 39 -5.37 -7.07 -5.04
CA THR A 39 -5.95 -7.61 -6.27
C THR A 39 -6.90 -6.60 -6.90
N ILE A 40 -6.70 -6.31 -8.18
CA ILE A 40 -7.53 -5.40 -8.97
C ILE A 40 -8.27 -6.24 -9.99
N TYR A 41 -9.60 -6.15 -10.00
CA TYR A 41 -10.46 -6.81 -10.97
C TYR A 41 -10.93 -5.82 -12.03
N GLY A 42 -10.74 -6.18 -13.29
CA GLY A 42 -11.23 -5.44 -14.45
C GLY A 42 -12.15 -6.31 -15.31
N THR A 43 -12.71 -5.71 -16.35
CA THR A 43 -13.60 -6.41 -17.30
C THR A 43 -12.88 -7.50 -18.10
N ASP A 44 -11.58 -7.32 -18.35
CA ASP A 44 -10.79 -8.20 -19.22
C ASP A 44 -9.87 -9.15 -18.45
N GLY A 45 -9.75 -9.00 -17.13
CA GLY A 45 -8.79 -9.73 -16.33
C GLY A 45 -8.66 -9.23 -14.89
N MET A 46 -7.61 -9.71 -14.23
CA MET A 46 -7.22 -9.27 -12.89
C MET A 46 -5.70 -9.05 -12.80
N LEU A 47 -5.29 -8.09 -11.99
CA LEU A 47 -3.91 -7.90 -11.55
C LEU A 47 -3.80 -8.31 -10.08
N HIS A 48 -2.76 -9.07 -9.73
CA HIS A 48 -2.46 -9.43 -8.36
C HIS A 48 -1.03 -9.00 -8.00
N VAL A 49 -0.90 -8.23 -6.93
CA VAL A 49 0.36 -7.78 -6.35
C VAL A 49 0.51 -8.49 -4.99
N PRO A 50 1.44 -9.45 -4.87
CA PRO A 50 1.51 -10.36 -3.71
C PRO A 50 2.02 -9.69 -2.43
N ASP A 51 2.82 -8.63 -2.54
CA ASP A 51 3.29 -7.82 -1.42
C ASP A 51 3.47 -6.37 -1.87
N PRO A 52 2.49 -5.48 -1.74
CA PRO A 52 2.62 -4.10 -2.17
C PRO A 52 3.32 -3.20 -1.14
N TRP A 53 3.63 -3.68 0.07
CA TRP A 53 4.05 -2.84 1.19
C TRP A 53 5.58 -2.73 1.32
N LEU A 54 6.32 -3.83 1.06
CA LEU A 54 7.77 -3.89 1.27
C LEU A 54 8.53 -4.41 0.06
N LEU A 55 8.13 -3.92 -1.10
CA LEU A 55 8.80 -4.16 -2.36
C LEU A 55 10.29 -3.82 -2.25
N SER A 56 11.14 -4.79 -2.55
CA SER A 56 12.56 -4.55 -2.74
C SER A 56 13.25 -3.80 -1.58
N ALA A 57 12.85 -4.10 -0.33
CA ALA A 57 13.29 -3.35 0.86
C ALA A 57 14.18 -4.18 1.82
N PRO A 58 15.33 -4.76 1.36
CA PRO A 58 16.25 -5.46 2.26
C PRO A 58 16.78 -4.53 3.37
N THR A 59 16.75 -3.21 3.13
CA THR A 59 17.10 -2.17 4.09
C THR A 59 16.21 -2.14 5.32
N ARG A 60 14.96 -2.61 5.25
CA ARG A 60 14.02 -2.53 6.39
C ARG A 60 14.45 -3.41 7.57
N TYR A 61 15.10 -4.53 7.29
CA TYR A 61 15.53 -5.49 8.30
C TYR A 61 17.05 -5.49 8.50
N ALA A 62 17.75 -4.50 7.92
CA ALA A 62 19.19 -4.40 7.99
C ALA A 62 19.62 -3.82 9.34
N GLU A 63 20.44 -4.55 10.09
CA GLU A 63 21.05 -4.06 11.34
C GLU A 63 22.24 -3.12 11.09
N ASN A 64 22.85 -3.25 9.90
CA ASN A 64 24.01 -2.47 9.47
C ASN A 64 23.74 -1.90 8.06
N PRO A 65 24.44 -0.83 7.65
CA PRO A 65 24.37 -0.34 6.27
C PRO A 65 24.64 -1.47 5.27
N LEU A 66 23.81 -1.55 4.23
CA LEU A 66 23.97 -2.54 3.18
C LEU A 66 25.21 -2.21 2.31
N PRO A 67 25.93 -3.22 1.79
CA PRO A 67 27.01 -3.01 0.83
C PRO A 67 26.57 -2.22 -0.41
N LEU A 68 27.48 -1.45 -1.02
CA LEU A 68 27.15 -0.66 -2.23
C LEU A 68 26.81 -1.52 -3.45
N ASP A 69 27.26 -2.77 -3.47
CA ASP A 69 26.97 -3.78 -4.50
C ASP A 69 25.76 -4.65 -4.17
N THR A 70 24.91 -4.22 -3.23
CA THR A 70 23.67 -4.92 -2.87
C THR A 70 22.76 -5.05 -4.09
N VAL A 71 22.37 -6.28 -4.40
CA VAL A 71 21.34 -6.58 -5.40
C VAL A 71 19.97 -6.51 -4.73
N PHE A 72 19.11 -5.63 -5.23
CA PHE A 72 17.74 -5.50 -4.74
C PHE A 72 16.83 -6.50 -5.46
N PRO A 73 16.00 -7.28 -4.74
CA PRO A 73 15.13 -8.26 -5.37
C PRO A 73 14.07 -7.57 -6.21
N SER A 74 13.77 -8.09 -7.39
CA SER A 74 12.69 -7.58 -8.24
C SER A 74 11.33 -7.75 -7.56
N SER A 75 10.40 -6.90 -7.96
CA SER A 75 8.99 -6.98 -7.57
C SER A 75 8.17 -7.64 -8.68
N SER A 76 7.07 -8.30 -8.34
CA SER A 76 6.25 -9.02 -9.33
C SER A 76 4.80 -8.55 -9.29
N ILE A 77 4.20 -8.42 -10.47
CA ILE A 77 2.76 -8.24 -10.66
C ILE A 77 2.26 -9.41 -11.52
N PHE A 78 1.27 -10.15 -11.05
CA PHE A 78 0.67 -11.25 -11.80
C PHE A 78 -0.56 -10.76 -12.54
N LEU A 79 -0.49 -10.72 -13.87
CA LEU A 79 -1.64 -10.41 -14.73
C LEU A 79 -2.30 -11.71 -15.19
N ARG A 80 -3.62 -11.75 -15.07
CA ARG A 80 -4.46 -12.79 -15.65
C ARG A 80 -5.54 -12.18 -16.54
N GLN A 81 -5.44 -12.43 -17.83
CA GLN A 81 -6.43 -12.02 -18.84
C GLN A 81 -7.39 -13.19 -19.12
N TYR A 82 -8.67 -12.90 -19.36
CA TYR A 82 -9.69 -13.96 -19.55
C TYR A 82 -9.97 -14.31 -21.01
N LYS A 83 -9.70 -13.40 -21.97
CA LYS A 83 -10.06 -13.56 -23.39
C LYS A 83 -8.96 -13.03 -24.34
N PRO A 84 -8.03 -13.86 -24.82
CA PRO A 84 -7.84 -15.28 -24.46
C PRO A 84 -7.36 -15.44 -23.02
N LEU A 85 -7.55 -16.63 -22.44
CA LEU A 85 -6.97 -16.94 -21.14
C LEU A 85 -5.43 -16.88 -21.25
N LYS A 86 -4.83 -15.93 -20.55
CA LYS A 86 -3.38 -15.73 -20.52
C LYS A 86 -2.98 -15.29 -19.12
N GLU A 87 -1.94 -15.90 -18.59
CA GLU A 87 -1.33 -15.56 -17.31
C GLU A 87 0.12 -15.12 -17.58
N GLU A 88 0.52 -13.97 -17.04
CA GLU A 88 1.86 -13.44 -17.18
C GLU A 88 2.34 -12.83 -15.86
N GLU A 89 3.64 -13.00 -15.59
CA GLU A 89 4.32 -12.29 -14.51
C GLU A 89 5.03 -11.08 -15.11
N ILE A 90 4.67 -9.89 -14.65
CA ILE A 90 5.34 -8.64 -14.96
C ILE A 90 6.39 -8.43 -13.86
N GLN A 91 7.66 -8.65 -14.20
CA GLN A 91 8.77 -8.40 -13.29
C GLN A 91 9.21 -6.94 -13.37
N ILE A 92 9.18 -6.27 -12.23
CA ILE A 92 9.67 -4.91 -12.05
C ILE A 92 11.08 -4.99 -11.50
N GLN A 93 12.03 -4.71 -12.38
CA GLN A 93 13.43 -4.63 -12.01
C GLN A 93 13.69 -3.35 -11.23
N VAL A 94 14.52 -3.45 -10.20
CA VAL A 94 14.89 -2.36 -9.30
C VAL A 94 16.41 -2.28 -9.21
N ASP A 95 16.94 -1.06 -9.04
CA ASP A 95 18.37 -0.82 -8.87
C ASP A 95 18.72 -0.28 -7.48
N ARG A 96 17.71 0.10 -6.68
CA ARG A 96 17.82 0.61 -5.32
C ARG A 96 16.65 0.18 -4.44
N GLY A 97 16.78 0.39 -3.13
CA GLY A 97 15.73 0.07 -2.17
C GLY A 97 14.58 1.06 -2.19
N LEU A 98 13.39 0.62 -1.76
CA LEU A 98 12.16 1.42 -1.71
C LEU A 98 12.36 2.84 -1.15
N PHE A 99 12.96 2.95 0.03
CA PHE A 99 13.17 4.24 0.70
C PHE A 99 14.10 5.19 -0.06
N VAL A 100 14.95 4.67 -0.95
CA VAL A 100 15.79 5.51 -1.80
C VAL A 100 14.95 6.13 -2.92
N TYR A 101 14.00 5.40 -3.51
CA TYR A 101 13.05 5.98 -4.46
C TYR A 101 12.22 7.11 -3.83
N GLU A 102 11.79 6.95 -2.57
CA GLU A 102 11.05 7.99 -1.85
C GLU A 102 11.91 9.23 -1.56
N ALA A 103 13.17 9.03 -1.16
CA ALA A 103 14.13 10.11 -0.94
C ALA A 103 14.46 10.85 -2.25
N ASP A 104 14.70 10.12 -3.35
CA ASP A 104 14.93 10.68 -4.68
C ASP A 104 13.73 11.49 -5.15
N SER A 105 12.50 10.95 -4.99
CA SER A 105 11.27 11.68 -5.33
C SER A 105 11.14 12.95 -4.50
N THR A 106 11.45 12.90 -3.21
CA THR A 106 11.45 14.10 -2.35
C THR A 106 12.45 15.14 -2.86
N ALA A 107 13.68 14.72 -3.20
CA ALA A 107 14.71 15.62 -3.72
C ALA A 107 14.32 16.22 -5.08
N GLU A 108 13.73 15.42 -5.98
CA GLU A 108 13.27 15.86 -7.31
C GLU A 108 12.18 16.93 -7.21
N TYR A 109 11.25 16.80 -6.25
CA TYR A 109 10.08 17.66 -6.11
C TYR A 109 10.15 18.66 -4.94
N ILE A 110 11.33 18.82 -4.29
CA ILE A 110 11.47 19.66 -3.09
C ILE A 110 11.09 21.12 -3.34
N GLU A 111 11.47 21.69 -4.49
CA GLU A 111 11.15 23.07 -4.87
C GLU A 111 9.65 23.26 -5.14
N ASN A 112 8.99 22.24 -5.69
CA ASN A 112 7.54 22.23 -5.90
C ASN A 112 6.77 22.02 -4.61
N ARG A 113 7.45 21.58 -3.54
CA ARG A 113 6.88 21.25 -2.23
C ARG A 113 5.71 20.28 -2.31
N GLN A 114 5.68 19.43 -3.33
CA GLN A 114 4.65 18.41 -3.54
C GLN A 114 5.11 17.43 -4.62
N SER A 115 4.95 16.13 -4.36
CA SER A 115 5.18 15.08 -5.36
C SER A 115 3.93 14.86 -6.23
N PRO A 116 4.07 14.63 -7.55
CA PRO A 116 2.93 14.31 -8.41
C PRO A 116 2.43 12.88 -8.24
N VAL A 117 3.23 11.97 -7.65
CA VAL A 117 2.82 10.58 -7.41
C VAL A 117 2.07 10.40 -6.08
N MET A 118 2.20 11.37 -5.17
CA MET A 118 1.32 11.51 -4.01
C MET A 118 1.13 12.98 -3.66
N THR A 119 -0.01 13.53 -4.05
CA THR A 119 -0.32 14.94 -3.81
C THR A 119 -0.76 15.18 -2.35
N TRP A 120 -0.79 16.45 -1.95
CA TRP A 120 -1.38 16.82 -0.66
C TRP A 120 -2.86 16.49 -0.59
N GLU A 121 -3.59 16.62 -1.71
CA GLU A 121 -5.00 16.26 -1.78
C GLU A 121 -5.19 14.76 -1.53
N ASP A 122 -4.41 13.90 -2.17
CA ASP A 122 -4.46 12.44 -1.95
C ASP A 122 -4.18 12.10 -0.48
N SER A 123 -3.19 12.75 0.12
CA SER A 123 -2.86 12.57 1.54
C SER A 123 -4.03 12.98 2.45
N MET A 124 -4.68 14.10 2.15
CA MET A 124 -5.85 14.58 2.91
C MET A 124 -7.07 13.67 2.73
N VAL A 125 -7.28 13.10 1.54
CA VAL A 125 -8.34 12.12 1.29
C VAL A 125 -8.08 10.83 2.07
N ASN A 126 -6.84 10.32 2.07
CA ASN A 126 -6.46 9.17 2.88
C ASN A 126 -6.77 9.38 4.36
N MET A 127 -6.44 10.55 4.91
CA MET A 127 -6.74 10.87 6.31
C MET A 127 -8.24 10.94 6.59
N LYS A 128 -9.05 11.52 5.69
CA LYS A 128 -10.52 11.53 5.84
C LYS A 128 -11.13 10.13 5.83
N ILE A 129 -10.63 9.24 4.97
CA ILE A 129 -11.07 7.84 4.92
C ILE A 129 -10.70 7.13 6.23
N LEU A 130 -9.49 7.36 6.74
CA LEU A 130 -9.02 6.81 8.01
C LEU A 130 -9.86 7.32 9.20
N ASP A 131 -10.12 8.63 9.28
CA ASP A 131 -10.97 9.21 10.33
C ASP A 131 -12.36 8.59 10.32
N ARG A 132 -12.95 8.44 9.11
CA ARG A 132 -14.27 7.82 8.97
C ARG A 132 -14.27 6.35 9.37
N TRP A 133 -13.21 5.62 9.00
CA TRP A 133 -13.01 4.23 9.42
C TRP A 133 -12.96 4.11 10.94
N LEU A 134 -12.14 4.94 11.58
CA LEU A 134 -11.97 4.94 13.04
C LEU A 134 -13.28 5.28 13.76
N GLU A 135 -14.01 6.29 13.27
CA GLU A 135 -15.34 6.67 13.76
C GLU A 135 -16.32 5.49 13.68
N GLU A 136 -16.40 4.81 12.53
CA GLU A 136 -17.32 3.67 12.34
C GLU A 136 -16.95 2.43 13.16
N VAL A 137 -15.65 2.24 13.45
CA VAL A 137 -15.21 1.20 14.39
C VAL A 137 -15.45 1.60 15.84
N GLY A 138 -15.53 2.90 16.13
CA GLY A 138 -15.71 3.47 17.47
C GLY A 138 -14.40 3.81 18.20
N VAL A 139 -13.29 3.93 17.46
CA VAL A 139 -12.00 4.37 18.00
C VAL A 139 -12.06 5.88 18.17
N ASN A 140 -11.77 6.37 19.38
CA ASN A 140 -11.75 7.79 19.72
C ASN A 140 -10.37 8.17 20.24
N TYR A 141 -9.77 9.17 19.63
CA TYR A 141 -8.55 9.79 20.15
C TYR A 141 -8.93 11.08 20.86
N ASP A 142 -8.55 11.21 22.14
CA ASP A 142 -8.56 12.50 22.81
C ASP A 142 -7.47 13.37 22.19
N VAL A 143 -7.87 14.27 21.30
CA VAL A 143 -7.01 15.38 20.87
C VAL A 143 -7.00 16.40 22.01
N GLY A 144 -6.03 16.24 22.91
CA GLY A 144 -5.76 17.17 24.02
C GLY A 144 -5.31 18.55 23.56
#